data_AF-A0A972LHN7-F1
#
_entry.id   AF-A0A972LHN7-F1
#
_cell.length_a   1.000
_cell.length_b   1.000
_cell.length_c   1.000
_cell.angle_alpha   90.00
_cell.angle_beta   90.00
_cell.angle_gamma   90.00
#
_symmetry.space_group_name_H-M   'P 1'
#
loop_
_entity.id
_entity.type
_entity.pdbx_description
1 polymer ?
#
loop_
_entity_poly.entity_id
_entity_poly.type
_entity_poly.pdbx_seq_one_letter_code
_entity_poly.pdbx_strand_id
1 'polypeptide(L)'
;MKVNGGKLPEGQDVYLRAEKTQGREAINETRKIDKRQSVQDRVELSGKARELDALKKIINELPDVRARRVEEIKKAVESGNYTIDPNKVASKILEEL
;
A
#
# COMPACT_ATOMS: atom_id res chain seq x y z
N MET A 1 51.84 13.92 4.39
CA MET A 1 50.97 13.06 3.56
C MET A 1 49.55 13.15 4.13
N LYS A 2 48.56 13.52 3.31
CA LYS A 2 47.15 13.69 3.70
C LYS A 2 46.35 12.45 3.28
N VAL A 3 45.55 11.89 4.17
CA VAL A 3 44.49 10.92 3.83
C VAL A 3 43.19 11.68 3.60
N ASN A 4 42.61 11.52 2.41
CA ASN A 4 41.31 12.07 2.04
C ASN A 4 40.23 10.99 2.26
N GLY A 5 39.15 11.35 2.96
CA GLY A 5 37.90 10.59 3.00
C GLY A 5 36.76 11.61 3.04
N GLY A 6 36.16 11.87 1.89
CA GLY A 6 35.22 12.97 1.69
C GLY A 6 33.77 12.68 2.07
N LYS A 7 33.01 13.77 2.24
CA LYS A 7 31.70 14.04 1.63
C LYS A 7 31.32 15.52 1.93
N LEU A 8 30.99 16.25 0.86
CA LEU A 8 30.36 17.59 0.85
C LEU A 8 28.91 17.41 0.29
N PRO A 9 28.05 18.44 0.20
CA PRO A 9 27.47 19.25 1.28
C PRO A 9 25.95 19.50 1.02
N GLU A 10 25.07 19.52 2.02
CA GLU A 10 23.69 19.98 1.74
C GLU A 10 23.17 20.94 2.81
N GLY A 11 23.14 22.21 2.41
CA GLY A 11 21.92 23.00 2.53
C GLY A 11 21.68 23.71 3.85
N GLN A 12 21.93 25.01 3.81
CA GLN A 12 21.16 26.05 4.50
C GLN A 12 21.43 26.28 6.00
N ASP A 13 22.56 26.93 6.29
CA ASP A 13 22.68 27.76 7.50
C ASP A 13 23.04 29.21 7.11
N VAL A 14 22.28 29.78 6.17
CA VAL A 14 22.26 31.24 5.98
C VAL A 14 21.09 31.79 6.77
N TYR A 15 21.20 31.85 8.10
CA TYR A 15 20.49 32.87 8.88
C TYR A 15 21.33 33.23 10.11
N LEU A 16 22.31 34.08 9.87
CA LEU A 16 22.82 34.97 10.90
C LEU A 16 21.66 35.81 11.47
N ARG A 17 21.81 36.13 12.77
CA ARG A 17 21.22 37.26 13.50
C ARG A 17 19.75 37.16 13.90
N ALA A 18 19.55 36.65 15.11
CA ALA A 18 18.70 37.35 16.09
C ALA A 18 19.05 36.89 17.52
N GLU A 19 20.28 37.13 17.98
CA GLU A 19 20.54 37.17 19.42
C GLU A 19 20.24 38.57 19.97
N LYS A 20 19.09 38.68 20.63
CA LYS A 20 18.80 39.54 21.80
C LYS A 20 17.32 39.32 22.13
N THR A 21 16.86 39.01 23.32
CA THR A 21 17.42 38.79 24.65
C THR A 21 16.20 38.37 25.48
N GLN A 22 16.32 37.28 26.23
CA GLN A 22 15.71 37.04 27.56
C GLN A 22 14.23 37.47 27.76
N GLY A 23 13.33 36.47 27.80
CA GLY A 23 11.93 36.69 28.20
C GLY A 23 10.89 35.67 27.69
N ARG A 24 11.29 34.47 27.23
CA ARG A 24 10.35 33.49 26.61
C ARG A 24 10.43 32.08 27.23
N GLU A 25 10.87 31.95 28.47
CA GLU A 25 11.05 30.62 29.08
C GLU A 25 9.74 29.98 29.56
N ALA A 26 8.69 30.77 29.89
CA ALA A 26 7.41 30.23 30.38
C ALA A 26 6.37 29.87 29.30
N ILE A 27 6.54 30.32 28.04
CA ILE A 27 5.59 30.01 26.93
C ILE A 27 5.98 28.75 26.13
N ASN A 28 7.15 28.17 26.43
CA ASN A 28 7.70 27.04 25.69
C ASN A 28 7.37 25.68 26.32
N GLU A 29 6.93 25.62 27.57
CA GLU A 29 6.50 24.36 28.17
C GLU A 29 5.09 23.98 27.73
N THR A 30 4.14 24.92 27.68
CA THR A 30 2.76 24.64 27.25
C THR A 30 2.67 24.32 25.76
N ARG A 31 3.52 24.92 24.90
CA ARG A 31 3.60 24.57 23.46
C ARG A 31 4.31 23.24 23.17
N LYS A 32 5.11 22.73 24.11
CA LYS A 32 5.76 21.42 23.99
C LYS A 32 4.78 20.26 24.23
N ILE A 33 3.65 20.52 24.90
CA ILE A 33 2.61 19.51 25.15
C ILE A 33 1.75 19.34 23.89
N ASP A 34 1.34 20.43 23.23
CA ASP A 34 0.57 20.38 21.97
C ASP A 34 1.37 19.85 20.76
N LYS A 35 2.69 20.10 20.70
CA LYS A 35 3.53 19.60 19.59
C LYS A 35 3.92 18.12 19.71
N ARG A 36 3.63 17.46 20.82
CA ARG A 36 3.92 16.03 21.01
C ARG A 36 2.78 15.11 20.55
N GLN A 37 1.65 15.66 20.10
CA GLN A 37 0.49 14.86 19.68
C GLN A 37 0.24 14.85 18.17
N SER A 38 1.22 15.24 17.34
CA SER A 38 1.10 15.05 15.90
C SER A 38 2.40 14.58 15.26
N VAL A 39 3.10 13.66 15.92
CA VAL A 39 3.94 12.71 15.17
C VAL A 39 2.95 11.89 14.37
N GLN A 40 2.59 12.39 13.18
CA GLN A 40 1.83 11.61 12.21
C GLN A 40 2.71 10.42 11.87
N ASP A 41 2.30 9.24 12.31
CA ASP A 41 2.86 7.99 11.84
C ASP A 41 2.74 7.96 10.32
N ARG A 42 3.84 8.22 9.63
CA ARG A 42 3.91 8.13 8.18
C ARG A 42 4.05 6.66 7.84
N VAL A 43 2.94 6.04 7.49
CA VAL A 43 2.91 4.67 6.98
C VAL A 43 3.45 4.68 5.55
N GLU A 44 4.76 4.50 5.39
CA GLU A 44 5.34 4.27 4.07
C GLU A 44 5.08 2.82 3.65
N LEU A 45 4.15 2.62 2.71
CA LEU A 45 3.94 1.30 2.09
C LEU A 45 5.26 0.82 1.51
N SER A 46 5.77 -0.29 2.05
CA SER A 46 6.93 -1.01 1.51
C SER A 46 6.76 -1.27 0.02
N GLY A 47 7.86 -1.39 -0.73
CA GLY A 47 7.80 -1.64 -2.18
C GLY A 47 6.88 -2.82 -2.54
N LYS A 48 6.94 -3.90 -1.75
CA LYS A 48 6.07 -5.08 -1.90
C LYS A 48 4.59 -4.77 -1.72
N ALA A 49 4.23 -3.86 -0.82
CA ALA A 49 2.83 -3.49 -0.61
C ALA A 49 2.27 -2.67 -1.79
N ARG A 50 3.10 -1.81 -2.40
CA ARG A 50 2.73 -1.09 -3.63
C ARG A 50 2.53 -2.05 -4.81
N GLU A 51 3.37 -3.07 -4.93
CA GLU A 51 3.22 -4.12 -5.94
C GLU A 51 1.91 -4.91 -5.75
N LEU A 52 1.57 -5.28 -4.51
CA LEU A 52 0.31 -5.94 -4.19
C LEU A 52 -0.91 -5.06 -4.50
N ASP A 53 -0.84 -3.76 -4.22
CA ASP A 53 -1.93 -2.83 -4.53
C ASP A 53 -2.09 -2.62 -6.03
N ALA A 54 -0.99 -2.56 -6.80
CA ALA A 54 -1.04 -2.53 -8.25
C ALA A 54 -1.70 -3.80 -8.81
N LEU A 55 -1.33 -4.98 -8.27
CA LEU A 55 -1.90 -6.26 -8.69
C LEU A 55 -3.39 -6.37 -8.35
N LYS A 56 -3.80 -5.91 -7.16
CA LYS A 56 -5.22 -5.85 -6.76
C LYS A 56 -6.04 -4.95 -7.68
N LYS A 57 -5.51 -3.80 -8.10
CA LYS A 57 -6.20 -2.91 -9.05
C LYS A 57 -6.46 -3.61 -10.38
N ILE A 58 -5.46 -4.29 -10.92
CA ILE A 58 -5.60 -5.06 -12.17
C ILE A 58 -6.64 -6.17 -12.00
N ILE A 59 -6.65 -6.87 -10.87
CA ILE A 59 -7.66 -7.91 -10.59
C ILE A 59 -9.06 -7.31 -10.50
N ASN A 60 -9.23 -6.14 -9.89
CA ASN A 60 -10.51 -5.45 -9.77
C ASN A 60 -11.02 -4.87 -11.09
N GLU A 61 -10.13 -4.61 -12.05
CA GLU A 61 -10.49 -4.20 -13.42
C GLU A 61 -10.97 -5.37 -14.28
N LEU A 62 -10.68 -6.62 -13.86
CA LEU A 62 -11.20 -7.79 -14.57
C LEU A 62 -12.72 -7.88 -14.37
N PRO A 63 -13.46 -8.28 -15.41
CA PRO A 63 -14.89 -8.47 -15.27
C PRO A 63 -15.19 -9.63 -14.32
N ASP A 64 -16.15 -9.42 -13.43
CA ASP A 64 -16.66 -10.47 -12.51
C ASP A 64 -17.12 -11.72 -13.27
N VAL A 65 -17.64 -11.52 -14.49
CA VAL A 65 -18.16 -12.57 -15.34
C VAL A 65 -17.24 -12.81 -16.53
N ARG A 66 -16.72 -14.05 -16.62
CA ARG A 66 -15.98 -14.54 -17.80
C ARG A 66 -16.95 -14.92 -18.91
N ALA A 67 -17.50 -13.92 -19.61
CA ALA A 67 -18.55 -14.08 -20.63
C ALA A 67 -18.25 -15.21 -21.65
N ARG A 68 -17.02 -15.27 -22.16
CA ARG A 68 -16.59 -16.34 -23.09
C ARG A 68 -16.79 -17.75 -22.54
N ARG A 69 -16.39 -17.98 -21.28
CA ARG A 69 -16.54 -19.29 -20.62
C ARG A 69 -18.00 -19.63 -20.40
N VAL A 70 -18.84 -18.65 -20.08
CA VAL A 70 -20.29 -18.84 -19.93
C VAL A 70 -20.90 -19.25 -21.26
N GLU A 71 -20.55 -18.59 -22.35
CA GLU A 71 -21.06 -18.91 -23.68
C GLU A 71 -20.63 -20.31 -24.14
N GLU A 72 -19.37 -20.69 -23.93
CA GLU A 72 -18.84 -22.03 -24.24
C GLU A 72 -19.62 -23.12 -23.48
N ILE A 73 -19.85 -22.93 -22.18
CA ILE A 73 -20.62 -23.87 -21.36
C ILE A 73 -22.09 -23.90 -21.83
N LYS A 74 -22.70 -22.75 -22.10
CA LYS A 74 -24.09 -22.66 -22.58
C LYS A 74 -24.28 -23.45 -23.87
N LYS A 75 -23.37 -23.29 -24.84
CA LYS A 75 -23.39 -24.05 -26.10
C LYS A 75 -23.24 -25.55 -25.86
N ALA A 76 -22.33 -25.97 -24.97
CA ALA A 76 -22.15 -27.38 -24.64
C ALA A 76 -23.38 -28.00 -23.96
N VAL A 77 -24.09 -27.22 -23.15
CA VAL A 77 -25.35 -27.65 -22.51
C VAL A 77 -26.46 -27.75 -23.56
N GLU A 78 -26.63 -26.74 -24.42
CA GLU A 78 -27.62 -26.73 -25.50
C GLU A 78 -27.40 -27.86 -26.52
N SER A 79 -26.14 -28.19 -26.83
CA SER A 79 -25.81 -29.29 -27.74
C SER A 79 -25.91 -30.68 -27.08
N GLY A 80 -26.09 -30.75 -25.76
CA GLY A 80 -26.10 -32.00 -25.00
C GLY A 80 -24.72 -32.64 -24.80
N ASN A 81 -23.63 -31.95 -25.14
CA ASN A 81 -22.26 -32.44 -24.97
C ASN A 81 -21.63 -32.06 -23.62
N TYR A 82 -22.39 -31.41 -22.73
CA TYR A 82 -21.91 -31.07 -21.40
C TYR A 82 -21.86 -32.31 -20.50
N THR A 83 -20.64 -32.79 -20.23
CA THR A 83 -20.42 -33.93 -19.34
C THR A 83 -20.19 -33.45 -17.91
N ILE A 84 -21.00 -33.97 -16.98
CA ILE A 84 -20.86 -33.72 -15.55
C ILE A 84 -19.93 -34.78 -14.96
N ASP A 85 -18.94 -34.36 -14.18
CA ASP A 85 -18.11 -35.25 -13.38
C ASP A 85 -18.69 -35.35 -11.95
N PRO A 86 -19.25 -36.51 -11.56
CA PRO A 86 -19.86 -36.68 -10.24
C PRO A 86 -18.87 -36.49 -9.08
N ASN A 87 -17.61 -36.87 -9.27
CA ASN A 87 -16.59 -36.73 -8.23
C ASN A 87 -16.31 -35.25 -7.97
N LYS A 88 -16.23 -34.45 -9.04
CA LYS A 88 -16.03 -33.00 -8.94
C LYS A 88 -17.19 -32.32 -8.22
N VAL A 89 -18.43 -32.78 -8.43
CA VAL A 89 -19.62 -32.28 -7.72
C VAL A 89 -19.54 -32.62 -6.24
N ALA A 90 -19.28 -33.89 -5.89
CA ALA A 90 -19.15 -34.32 -4.50
C ALA A 90 -18.04 -33.57 -3.76
N SER A 91 -16.86 -33.42 -4.36
CA SER A 91 -15.75 -32.67 -3.77
C SER A 91 -16.11 -31.21 -3.50
N LYS A 92 -16.89 -30.57 -4.39
CA LYS A 92 -17.34 -29.19 -4.19
C LYS A 92 -18.38 -29.03 -3.10
N ILE A 93 -19.24 -30.04 -2.90
CA ILE A 93 -20.18 -30.05 -1.77
C ILE A 93 -19.41 -30.15 -0.45
N LEU A 94 -18.38 -30.99 -0.39
CA LEU A 94 -17.57 -31.19 0.82
C LEU A 94 -16.69 -29.98 1.16
N GLU A 95 -16.27 -29.18 0.17
CA GLU A 95 -15.47 -27.96 0.38
C GLU A 95 -16.29 -26.82 1.02
N GLU A 96 -17.62 -26.82 0.81
CA GLU A 96 -18.54 -25.79 1.30
C GLU A 96 -19.22 -26.14 2.65
N LEU A 97 -18.93 -27.33 3.21
CA LEU A 97 -19.38 -27.78 4.54
C LEU A 97 -18.36 -27.41 5.62
#